data_AF-A0A822GV82-F1
#
_entry.id   AF-A0A822GV82-F1
#
_cell.length_a   1.000
_cell.length_b   1.000
_cell.length_c   1.000
_cell.angle_alpha   90.00
_cell.angle_beta   90.00
_cell.angle_gamma   90.00
#
_symmetry.space_group_name_H-M   'P 1'
#
loop_
_entity.id
_entity.type
_entity.pdbx_description
1 polymer ?
#
loop_
_entity_poly.entity_id
_entity_poly.type
_entity_poly.pdbx_seq_one_letter_code
_entity_poly.pdbx_strand_id
1 'polypeptide(L)'
;ILQRELYNILINEDAQQVLLTPDPSRYKFCAPNLPTNILIDYQTNDKSSSSSSFIIRGATIEKLIEHLTHHQLLHPRFVKSFLMTYKSYCTPLELLNLLIERYNIPEPASAYLYTEQQLKKFRKEYIQPIKL
;
A
#
# COMPACT_ATOMS: atom_id res chain seq x y z
N ILE A 1 33.87 11.18 13.89
CA ILE A 1 32.86 12.25 14.16
C ILE A 1 31.91 12.36 12.96
N LEU A 2 32.41 12.59 11.74
CA LEU A 2 31.63 12.68 10.50
C LEU A 2 30.71 11.48 10.18
N GLN A 3 31.19 10.23 10.38
CA GLN A 3 30.35 9.04 10.14
C GLN A 3 29.13 8.96 11.08
N ARG A 4 29.25 9.45 12.32
CA ARG A 4 28.14 9.45 13.28
C ARG A 4 27.13 10.54 12.95
N GLU A 5 27.59 11.68 12.44
CA GLU A 5 26.69 12.73 11.95
C GLU A 5 25.96 12.33 10.67
N LEU A 6 26.64 11.71 9.71
CA LEU A 6 26.00 11.15 8.53
C LEU A 6 24.95 10.08 8.89
N TYR A 7 25.28 9.20 9.84
CA TYR A 7 24.34 8.20 10.33
C TYR A 7 23.10 8.83 10.99
N ASN A 8 23.30 9.88 11.80
CA ASN A 8 22.19 10.61 12.41
C ASN A 8 21.35 11.39 11.38
N ILE A 9 21.96 11.94 10.34
CA ILE A 9 21.25 12.63 9.25
C ILE A 9 20.43 11.61 8.46
N LEU A 10 21.00 10.46 8.10
CA LEU A 10 20.29 9.38 7.42
C LEU A 10 19.10 8.85 8.24
N ILE A 11 19.27 8.63 9.55
CA ILE A 11 18.16 8.21 10.42
C ILE A 11 17.06 9.27 10.49
N ASN A 12 17.43 10.54 10.60
CA ASN A 12 16.45 11.63 10.65
C ASN A 12 15.74 11.81 9.30
N GLU A 13 16.45 11.66 8.18
CA GLU A 13 15.86 11.63 6.85
C GLU A 13 14.92 10.43 6.70
N ASP A 14 15.34 9.23 7.08
CA ASP A 14 14.51 8.02 7.06
C ASP A 14 13.23 8.19 7.90
N ALA A 15 13.34 8.78 9.09
CA ALA A 15 12.18 9.07 9.95
C ALA A 15 11.23 10.11 9.33
N GLN A 16 11.75 11.09 8.57
CA GLN A 16 10.93 12.01 7.77
C GLN A 16 10.45 11.41 6.44
N GLN A 17 11.05 10.31 5.98
CA GLN A 17 10.64 9.61 4.79
C GLN A 17 9.44 8.68 5.01
N VAL A 18 9.16 8.24 6.24
CA VAL A 18 8.01 7.39 6.54
C VAL A 18 6.72 8.09 6.10
N LEU A 19 6.13 7.57 5.02
CA LEU A 19 4.90 8.09 4.45
C LEU A 19 3.76 7.86 5.45
N LEU A 20 3.01 8.93 5.74
CA LEU A 20 1.83 8.83 6.60
C LEU A 20 0.83 7.84 5.98
N THR A 21 0.16 7.07 6.83
CA THR A 21 -0.94 6.19 6.42
C THR A 21 -2.13 6.42 7.35
N PRO A 22 -3.37 6.24 6.86
CA PRO A 22 -4.56 6.27 7.69
C PRO A 22 -4.53 5.22 8.80
N ASP A 23 -5.28 5.47 9.88
CA ASP A 23 -5.47 4.49 10.94
C ASP A 23 -6.22 3.25 10.43
N PRO A 24 -5.72 2.02 10.65
CA PRO A 24 -6.37 0.79 10.18
C PRO A 24 -7.81 0.60 10.68
N SER A 25 -8.16 1.14 11.84
CA SER A 25 -9.50 1.05 12.44
C SER A 25 -10.50 1.93 11.68
N ARG A 26 -10.03 3.02 11.08
CA ARG A 26 -10.86 3.92 10.25
C ARG A 26 -10.81 3.57 8.77
N TYR A 27 -9.77 2.85 8.35
CA TYR A 27 -9.51 2.54 6.96
C TYR A 27 -8.91 1.14 6.82
N LYS A 28 -9.79 0.15 6.57
CA LYS A 28 -9.47 -1.29 6.59
C LYS A 28 -8.37 -1.73 5.60
N PHE A 29 -8.12 -0.96 4.55
CA PHE A 29 -7.05 -1.21 3.57
C PHE A 29 -5.65 -0.82 4.07
N CYS A 30 -5.53 -0.35 5.32
CA CYS A 30 -4.25 -0.11 6.00
C CYS A 30 -3.93 -1.18 7.07
N ALA A 31 -4.74 -2.24 7.17
CA ALA A 31 -4.45 -3.34 8.09
C ALA A 31 -3.05 -3.92 7.84
N PRO A 32 -2.28 -4.28 8.88
CA PRO A 32 -0.96 -4.88 8.68
C PRO A 32 -1.07 -6.22 7.95
N ASN A 33 -0.03 -6.59 7.19
CA ASN A 33 0.06 -7.90 6.55
C ASN A 33 0.24 -8.97 7.62
N LEU A 34 -0.70 -9.92 7.68
CA LEU A 34 -0.75 -11.04 8.60
C LEU A 34 -0.99 -12.32 7.79
N PRO A 35 -0.52 -13.49 8.26
CA PRO A 35 -0.73 -14.76 7.55
C PRO A 35 -2.21 -15.12 7.41
N THR A 36 -3.10 -14.50 8.20
CA THR A 36 -4.55 -14.67 8.11
C THR A 36 -5.20 -13.84 7.02
N ASN A 37 -4.58 -12.72 6.58
CA ASN A 37 -5.18 -11.80 5.61
C ASN A 37 -4.45 -11.76 4.26
N ILE A 38 -3.18 -12.18 4.21
CA ILE A 38 -2.39 -12.27 2.98
C ILE A 38 -1.31 -13.36 3.11
N LEU A 39 -1.19 -14.16 2.05
CA LEU A 39 -0.17 -15.18 1.88
C LEU A 39 0.64 -14.83 0.65
N ILE A 40 1.91 -14.46 0.87
CA ILE A 40 2.84 -14.06 -0.19
C ILE A 40 3.97 -15.09 -0.25
N ASP A 41 4.15 -15.66 -1.44
CA ASP A 41 5.34 -16.43 -1.77
C ASP A 41 6.36 -15.51 -2.42
N TYR A 42 7.54 -15.42 -1.82
CA TYR A 42 8.69 -14.74 -2.42
C TYR A 42 9.43 -15.74 -3.30
N GLN A 43 9.44 -15.52 -4.61
CA GLN A 43 10.25 -16.36 -5.50
C GLN A 43 11.74 -16.04 -5.30
N THR A 44 12.50 -17.02 -4.80
CA THR A 44 13.96 -16.92 -4.63
C THR A 44 14.75 -17.30 -5.88
N ASN A 45 14.07 -17.62 -6.98
CA ASN A 45 14.68 -18.15 -8.19
C ASN A 45 14.58 -17.15 -9.34
N ASP A 46 15.58 -16.28 -9.46
CA ASP A 46 16.41 -16.23 -10.67
C ASP A 46 17.48 -15.14 -10.53
N LYS A 47 18.75 -15.53 -10.70
CA LYS A 47 19.94 -14.66 -10.67
C LYS A 47 20.00 -13.67 -11.87
N SER A 48 18.88 -13.38 -12.52
CA SER A 48 18.81 -12.63 -13.78
C SER A 48 17.72 -11.57 -13.85
N SER A 49 16.86 -11.42 -12.84
CA SER A 49 15.82 -10.38 -12.83
C SER A 49 15.90 -9.53 -11.56
N SER A 50 16.26 -8.26 -11.72
CA SER A 50 16.42 -7.24 -10.68
C SER A 50 15.13 -6.81 -9.97
N SER A 51 14.10 -7.66 -9.96
CA SER A 51 12.81 -7.38 -9.35
C SER A 51 12.41 -8.59 -8.51
N SER A 52 12.48 -8.45 -7.19
CA SER A 52 11.96 -9.41 -6.21
C SER A 52 10.48 -9.66 -6.49
N SER A 53 10.22 -10.68 -7.30
CA SER A 53 8.90 -11.00 -7.81
C SER A 53 8.17 -11.80 -6.73
N PHE A 54 7.19 -11.15 -6.08
CA PHE A 54 6.33 -11.81 -5.11
C PHE A 54 5.05 -12.30 -5.79
N ILE A 55 4.52 -13.45 -5.33
CA ILE A 55 3.25 -14.02 -5.80
C ILE A 55 2.28 -14.04 -4.61
N ILE A 56 1.11 -13.46 -4.79
CA ILE A 56 0.01 -13.56 -3.83
C ILE A 56 -0.67 -14.92 -4.04
N ARG A 57 -0.53 -15.83 -3.07
CA ARG A 57 -1.14 -17.17 -3.07
C ARG A 57 -2.59 -17.14 -2.63
N GLY A 58 -2.90 -16.26 -1.69
CA GLY A 58 -4.23 -16.08 -1.12
C GLY A 58 -4.28 -14.78 -0.34
N ALA A 59 -5.42 -14.09 -0.38
CA ALA A 59 -5.61 -12.85 0.34
C ALA A 59 -7.11 -12.61 0.56
N THR A 60 -7.40 -11.80 1.58
CA THR A 60 -8.72 -11.18 1.76
C THR A 60 -9.00 -10.19 0.64
N ILE A 61 -10.29 -9.91 0.37
CA ILE A 61 -10.67 -9.00 -0.72
C ILE A 61 -10.11 -7.59 -0.50
N GLU A 62 -10.04 -7.14 0.75
CA GLU A 62 -9.45 -5.88 1.16
C GLU A 62 -7.97 -5.81 0.77
N LYS A 63 -7.22 -6.89 1.02
CA LYS A 63 -5.80 -6.98 0.65
C LYS A 63 -5.59 -7.07 -0.85
N LEU A 64 -6.48 -7.75 -1.59
CA LEU A 64 -6.43 -7.76 -3.04
C LEU A 64 -6.65 -6.36 -3.62
N ILE A 65 -7.59 -5.59 -3.07
CA ILE A 65 -7.88 -4.21 -3.50
C ILE A 65 -6.75 -3.25 -3.13
N GLU A 66 -6.14 -3.42 -1.96
CA GLU A 66 -4.93 -2.69 -1.57
C GLU A 66 -3.80 -2.92 -2.58
N HIS A 67 -3.54 -4.17 -2.97
CA HIS A 67 -2.52 -4.51 -3.98
C HIS A 67 -2.91 -4.07 -5.40
N LEU A 68 -4.20 -4.06 -5.73
CA LEU A 68 -4.72 -3.57 -7.00
C LEU A 68 -4.43 -2.06 -7.19
N THR A 69 -4.49 -1.31 -6.10
CA THR A 69 -4.37 0.15 -6.04
C THR A 69 -3.23 0.57 -5.11
N HIS A 70 -2.10 -0.13 -5.19
CA HIS A 70 -0.98 0.13 -4.30
C HIS A 70 -0.26 1.42 -4.68
N HIS A 71 -0.02 2.31 -3.72
CA HIS A 71 0.51 3.65 -3.97
C HIS A 71 1.96 3.67 -4.49
N GLN A 72 2.76 2.63 -4.23
CA GLN A 72 4.16 2.56 -4.68
C GLN A 72 4.36 1.69 -5.93
N LEU A 73 3.58 0.62 -6.09
CA LEU A 73 3.89 -0.47 -7.02
C LEU A 73 2.60 -1.02 -7.63
N LEU A 74 2.31 -0.59 -8.85
CA LEU A 74 1.23 -1.16 -9.63
C LEU A 74 1.77 -2.29 -10.51
N HIS A 75 1.09 -3.43 -10.47
CA HIS A 75 1.41 -4.57 -11.32
C HIS A 75 0.32 -4.75 -12.38
N PRO A 76 0.52 -4.31 -13.65
CA PRO A 76 -0.50 -4.40 -14.69
C PRO A 76 -1.01 -5.83 -14.92
N ARG A 77 -0.14 -6.83 -14.74
CA ARG A 77 -0.52 -8.25 -14.81
C ARG A 77 -1.51 -8.65 -13.71
N PHE A 78 -1.35 -8.10 -12.50
CA PHE A 78 -2.26 -8.35 -11.39
C PHE A 78 -3.65 -7.76 -11.67
N VAL A 79 -3.72 -6.51 -12.16
CA VAL A 79 -4.99 -5.84 -12.52
C VAL A 79 -5.81 -6.69 -13.50
N LYS A 80 -5.17 -7.17 -14.57
CA LYS A 80 -5.83 -8.01 -15.57
C LYS A 80 -6.33 -9.32 -14.97
N SER A 81 -5.47 -10.04 -14.24
CA SER A 81 -5.83 -11.32 -13.63
C SER A 81 -6.96 -11.18 -12.61
N PHE A 82 -6.92 -10.13 -11.78
CA PHE A 82 -7.97 -9.81 -10.82
C PHE A 82 -9.31 -9.55 -11.52
N LEU A 83 -9.36 -8.62 -12.47
CA LEU A 83 -10.60 -8.27 -13.19
C LEU A 83 -11.19 -9.43 -14.01
N MET A 84 -10.37 -10.37 -14.46
CA MET A 84 -10.83 -11.57 -15.15
C MET A 84 -11.45 -12.62 -14.21
N THR A 85 -11.05 -12.65 -12.95
CA THR A 85 -11.37 -13.76 -12.02
C THR A 85 -12.19 -13.35 -10.80
N TYR A 86 -12.35 -12.05 -10.51
CA TYR A 86 -12.98 -11.58 -9.26
C TYR A 86 -14.38 -12.14 -9.02
N LYS A 87 -15.13 -12.44 -10.08
CA LYS A 87 -16.50 -12.96 -10.02
C LYS A 87 -16.61 -14.33 -9.31
N SER A 88 -15.51 -15.05 -9.12
CA SER A 88 -15.54 -16.31 -8.36
C SER A 88 -15.57 -16.11 -6.84
N TYR A 89 -15.24 -14.91 -6.34
CA TYR A 89 -15.14 -14.62 -4.90
C TYR A 89 -15.74 -13.26 -4.49
N CYS A 90 -16.22 -12.43 -5.42
CA CYS A 90 -16.81 -11.12 -5.15
C CYS A 90 -17.80 -10.73 -6.25
N THR A 91 -18.92 -10.10 -5.88
CA THR A 91 -19.88 -9.55 -6.85
C THR A 91 -19.39 -8.22 -7.43
N PRO A 92 -19.85 -7.82 -8.64
CA PRO A 92 -19.48 -6.53 -9.22
C PRO A 92 -19.86 -5.33 -8.33
N LEU A 93 -20.99 -5.43 -7.60
CA LEU A 93 -21.45 -4.37 -6.71
C LEU A 93 -20.59 -4.26 -5.45
N GLU A 94 -20.25 -5.40 -4.83
CA GLU A 94 -19.31 -5.41 -3.69
C GLU A 94 -17.94 -4.86 -4.10
N LEU A 95 -17.42 -5.26 -5.26
CA LEU A 95 -16.16 -4.73 -5.77
C LEU A 95 -16.22 -3.21 -5.96
N LEU A 96 -17.28 -2.69 -6.58
CA LEU A 96 -17.47 -1.26 -6.75
C LEU A 96 -17.52 -0.52 -5.40
N ASN A 97 -18.27 -1.03 -4.43
CA ASN A 97 -18.37 -0.44 -3.11
C ASN A 97 -17.00 -0.38 -2.41
N LEU A 98 -16.23 -1.46 -2.48
CA LEU A 98 -14.89 -1.50 -1.90
C LEU A 98 -13.92 -0.55 -2.62
N LEU A 99 -14.03 -0.39 -3.94
CA LEU A 99 -13.25 0.60 -4.69
C LEU A 99 -13.63 2.04 -4.31
N ILE A 100 -14.92 2.32 -4.09
CA ILE A 100 -15.38 3.63 -3.60
C ILE A 100 -14.84 3.91 -2.19
N GLU A 101 -14.88 2.93 -1.30
CA GLU A 101 -14.28 3.06 0.04
C GLU A 101 -12.77 3.28 -0.04
N ARG A 102 -12.06 2.53 -0.91
CA ARG A 102 -10.63 2.70 -1.18
C ARG A 102 -10.31 4.09 -1.75
N TYR A 103 -11.20 4.66 -2.56
CA TYR A 103 -11.03 6.01 -3.08
C TYR A 103 -11.19 7.08 -1.99
N ASN A 104 -12.11 6.86 -1.05
CA ASN A 104 -12.42 7.80 0.03
C ASN A 104 -11.49 7.65 1.24
N ILE A 105 -10.20 7.89 1.01
CA ILE A 105 -9.16 7.86 2.05
C ILE A 105 -9.41 8.97 3.09
N PRO A 106 -9.59 8.65 4.37
CA PRO A 106 -9.73 9.66 5.41
C PRO A 106 -8.39 10.34 5.68
N GLU A 107 -8.43 11.62 6.03
CA GLU A 107 -7.24 12.30 6.57
C GLU A 107 -6.80 11.65 7.89
N PRO A 108 -5.49 11.61 8.17
CA PRO A 108 -4.99 11.02 9.40
C PRO A 108 -5.61 11.73 10.61
N ALA A 109 -6.12 10.96 11.58
CA ALA A 109 -6.84 11.51 12.74
C ALA A 109 -5.98 12.48 13.56
N SER A 110 -4.66 12.30 13.52
CA SER A 110 -3.62 13.12 14.10
C SER A 110 -3.09 14.20 13.14
N ALA A 111 -3.91 14.71 12.20
CA ALA A 111 -3.49 15.74 11.24
C ALA A 111 -2.79 16.95 11.92
N TYR A 112 -3.26 17.32 13.11
CA TYR A 112 -2.68 18.41 13.93
C TYR A 112 -1.29 18.09 14.51
N LEU A 113 -0.87 16.82 14.53
CA LEU A 113 0.47 16.40 14.95
C LEU A 113 1.49 16.44 13.80
N TYR A 114 1.03 16.65 12.56
CA TYR A 114 1.89 16.63 11.38
C TYR A 114 2.10 18.03 10.82
N THR A 115 3.27 18.23 10.23
CA THR A 115 3.57 19.47 9.51
C THR A 115 2.82 19.53 8.18
N GLU A 116 2.55 20.75 7.70
CA GLU A 116 2.00 21.00 6.37
C GLU A 116 2.76 20.27 5.24
N GLN A 117 4.08 20.15 5.38
CA GLN A 117 4.94 19.44 4.42
C GLN A 117 4.64 17.94 4.41
N GLN A 118 4.48 17.31 5.58
CA GLN A 118 4.12 15.90 5.68
C GLN A 118 2.72 15.62 5.12
N LEU A 119 1.75 16.50 5.38
CA LEU A 119 0.39 16.36 4.83
C LEU A 119 0.38 16.54 3.30
N LYS A 120 1.15 17.48 2.76
CA LYS A 120 1.32 17.63 1.30
C LYS A 120 1.96 16.39 0.68
N LYS A 121 3.00 15.85 1.32
CA LYS A 121 3.65 14.61 0.87
C LYS A 121 2.67 13.44 0.89
N PHE A 122 1.90 13.27 1.96
CA PHE A 122 0.84 12.25 2.06
C PHE A 122 -0.18 12.34 0.93
N ARG A 123 -0.70 13.54 0.65
CA ARG A 123 -1.65 13.74 -0.46
C ARG A 123 -1.05 13.38 -1.81
N LYS A 124 0.22 13.73 -2.05
CA LYS A 124 0.90 13.53 -3.33
C LYS A 124 1.39 12.08 -3.54
N GLU A 125 1.96 11.45 -2.53
CA GLU A 125 2.62 10.14 -2.64
C GLU A 125 1.74 8.97 -2.20
N TYR A 126 0.67 9.22 -1.44
CA TYR A 126 -0.28 8.18 -1.03
C TYR A 126 -1.63 8.35 -1.70
N ILE A 127 -2.31 9.49 -1.49
CA ILE A 127 -3.70 9.67 -1.94
C ILE A 127 -3.79 9.72 -3.47
N GLN A 128 -2.97 10.53 -4.12
CA GLN A 128 -3.00 10.72 -5.57
C GLN A 128 -2.85 9.41 -6.37
N PRO A 129 -1.83 8.55 -6.14
CA PRO A 129 -1.69 7.31 -6.90
C PRO A 129 -2.81 6.28 -6.65
N ILE A 130 -3.46 6.31 -5.49
CA ILE A 130 -4.59 5.40 -5.22
C ILE A 130 -5.86 5.84 -5.97
N LYS A 131 -5.98 7.13 -6.29
CA LYS A 131 -7.13 7.74 -6.97
C LYS A 131 -7.00 7.82 -8.50
N LEU A 132 -5.83 7.55 -9.05
CA LEU A 132 -5.52 7.59 -10.50
C LEU A 132 -5.80 6.23 -11.15
#